data_AF-A0A7L2HH30-F1
#
_entry.id   AF-A0A7L2HH30-F1
#
_cell.length_a   1.000
_cell.length_b   1.000
_cell.length_c   1.000
_cell.angle_alpha   90.00
_cell.angle_beta   90.00
_cell.angle_gamma   90.00
#
_symmetry.space_group_name_H-M   'P 1'
#
loop_
_entity.id
_entity.type
_entity.pdbx_description
1 polymer ?
#
loop_
_entity_poly.entity_id
_entity_poly.type
_entity_poly.pdbx_seq_one_letter_code
_entity_poly.pdbx_strand_id
1 'polypeptide(L)'
;STPIITAQLDKDDDPDFARLVKGRIEKTLLGEISEYIEEVFLPDDCFILVKLSLERIRLLRLEVNAETVRYSICISKLRVKPGDVAVHGEAVVCVTPRENSKSSMYYVLQSLKEELPKVVVQGIPEVSRAVIHIDEQSGKEKYKLLVEGDNLRAVMATHGVKGIKTSSNNTYEVEKTLGIEAARTTIINEIQYTMVNHGMSIDRRHVMLLSDLMTYK
;
A
#
# COMPACT_ATOMS: atom_id res chain seq x y z
N SER A 1 -11.50 5.46 -13.18
CA SER A 1 -10.48 6.52 -13.14
C SER A 1 -9.31 6.04 -12.33
N THR A 2 -8.07 6.31 -12.74
CA THR A 2 -6.85 5.84 -12.07
C THR A 2 -6.24 6.97 -11.23
N PRO A 3 -6.43 6.97 -9.90
CA PRO A 3 -5.79 7.94 -9.03
C PRO A 3 -4.29 7.64 -8.96
N ILE A 4 -3.47 8.65 -9.24
CA ILE A 4 -2.01 8.54 -9.27
C ILE A 4 -1.45 9.60 -8.33
N ILE A 5 -0.67 9.12 -7.37
CA ILE A 5 0.13 9.92 -6.45
C ILE A 5 1.57 9.85 -6.93
N THR A 6 2.16 11.01 -7.21
CA THR A 6 3.58 11.14 -7.55
C THR A 6 4.35 11.45 -6.28
N ALA A 7 5.08 10.47 -5.76
CA ALA A 7 5.90 10.58 -4.56
C ALA A 7 7.38 10.79 -4.94
N GLN A 8 7.93 11.90 -4.46
CA GLN A 8 9.37 12.16 -4.57
C GLN A 8 10.09 11.50 -3.40
N LEU A 9 11.29 10.97 -3.65
CA LEU A 9 12.10 10.33 -2.62
C LEU A 9 13.00 11.35 -1.93
N ASP A 10 13.34 11.12 -0.65
CA ASP A 10 14.33 11.93 0.06
C ASP A 10 15.75 11.70 -0.48
N LYS A 11 16.06 10.44 -0.82
CA LYS A 11 17.26 10.01 -1.53
C LYS A 11 16.84 9.47 -2.89
N ASP A 12 17.09 10.24 -3.94
CA ASP A 12 16.69 9.95 -5.32
C ASP A 12 17.82 9.35 -6.16
N ASP A 13 18.98 9.07 -5.56
CA ASP A 13 20.21 8.57 -6.19
C ASP A 13 20.43 7.06 -6.03
N ASP A 14 19.76 6.42 -5.07
CA ASP A 14 19.94 5.01 -4.73
C ASP A 14 18.72 4.15 -5.14
N PRO A 15 18.87 3.22 -6.09
CA PRO A 15 17.78 2.34 -6.51
C PRO A 15 17.35 1.36 -5.40
N ASP A 16 18.24 0.98 -4.49
CA ASP A 16 17.89 0.10 -3.37
C ASP A 16 17.05 0.84 -2.34
N PHE A 17 17.32 2.13 -2.12
CA PHE A 17 16.46 2.98 -1.30
C PHE A 17 15.06 3.14 -1.92
N ALA A 18 14.98 3.32 -3.24
CA ALA A 18 13.70 3.38 -3.94
C ALA A 18 12.89 2.09 -3.79
N ARG A 19 13.53 0.91 -3.86
CA ARG A 19 12.88 -0.39 -3.61
C ARG A 19 12.39 -0.54 -2.16
N LEU A 20 13.19 -0.09 -1.18
CA LEU A 20 12.80 -0.12 0.23
C LEU A 20 11.55 0.73 0.48
N VAL A 21 11.54 1.98 0.02
CA VAL A 21 10.39 2.88 0.18
C VAL A 21 9.18 2.35 -0.59
N LYS A 22 9.38 1.78 -1.77
CA LYS A 22 8.33 1.09 -2.53
C LYS A 22 7.68 -0.02 -1.69
N GLY A 23 8.46 -0.89 -1.04
CA GLY A 23 7.94 -1.97 -0.19
C GLY A 23 7.18 -1.51 1.06
N ARG A 24 7.39 -0.27 1.51
CA ARG A 24 6.62 0.34 2.61
C ARG A 24 5.27 0.92 2.17
N ILE A 25 5.12 1.23 0.88
CA ILE A 25 3.93 1.87 0.31
C ILE A 25 3.03 0.83 -0.35
N GLU A 26 3.63 -0.01 -1.19
CA GLU A 26 2.92 -1.05 -1.94
C GLU A 26 2.33 -2.09 -0.99
N LYS A 27 1.03 -2.32 -1.12
CA LYS A 27 0.31 -3.33 -0.35
C LYS A 27 0.87 -4.70 -0.68
N THR A 28 1.41 -5.37 0.32
CA THR A 28 1.85 -6.76 0.24
C THR A 28 0.88 -7.64 1.01
N LEU A 29 0.43 -8.72 0.37
CA LEU A 29 -0.47 -9.70 0.96
C LEU A 29 0.30 -10.88 1.57
N LEU A 30 -0.27 -11.53 2.58
CA LEU A 30 0.36 -12.68 3.24
C LEU A 30 0.62 -13.82 2.23
N GLY A 31 -0.33 -14.07 1.32
CA GLY A 31 -0.17 -15.09 0.28
C GLY A 31 0.99 -14.80 -0.69
N GLU A 32 1.34 -13.52 -0.89
CA GLU A 32 2.43 -13.13 -1.78
C GLU A 32 3.81 -13.36 -1.16
N ILE A 33 3.92 -13.42 0.16
CA ILE A 33 5.18 -13.69 0.88
C ILE A 33 5.25 -15.09 1.50
N SER A 34 4.23 -15.91 1.29
CA SER A 34 4.18 -17.30 1.77
C SER A 34 4.65 -18.28 0.71
N GLU A 35 5.39 -19.31 1.10
CA GLU A 35 5.74 -20.45 0.24
C GLU A 35 4.51 -21.34 0.06
N TYR A 36 3.83 -21.64 1.16
CA TYR A 36 2.58 -22.38 1.18
C TYR A 36 1.78 -22.07 2.45
N ILE A 37 0.47 -22.34 2.36
CA ILE A 37 -0.49 -22.25 3.46
C ILE A 37 -1.26 -23.56 3.44
N GLU A 38 -1.12 -24.37 4.49
CA GLU A 38 -1.69 -25.72 4.57
C GLU A 38 -2.50 -25.93 5.84
N GLU A 39 -3.46 -26.85 5.77
CA GLU A 39 -4.23 -27.30 6.92
C GLU A 39 -3.58 -28.55 7.50
N VAL A 40 -3.30 -28.52 8.80
CA VAL A 40 -2.75 -29.66 9.52
C VAL A 40 -3.83 -30.22 10.43
N PHE A 41 -4.12 -31.51 10.27
CA PHE A 41 -5.04 -32.26 11.11
C PHE A 41 -4.26 -33.29 11.92
N LEU A 42 -4.16 -33.08 13.22
CA LEU A 42 -3.64 -34.03 14.18
C LEU A 42 -4.82 -34.69 14.91
N PRO A 43 -4.62 -35.84 15.57
CA PRO A 43 -5.69 -36.50 16.34
C PRO A 43 -6.31 -35.60 17.41
N ASP A 44 -5.50 -34.70 18.01
CA ASP A 44 -5.89 -33.87 19.14
C ASP A 44 -6.02 -32.37 18.78
N ASP A 45 -5.59 -31.94 17.59
CA ASP A 45 -5.54 -30.52 17.22
C ASP A 45 -5.67 -30.31 15.70
N CYS A 46 -6.17 -29.14 15.31
CA CYS A 46 -6.25 -28.72 13.91
C CYS A 46 -5.86 -27.25 13.81
N PHE A 47 -4.96 -26.92 12.89
CA PHE A 47 -4.51 -25.54 12.69
C PHE A 47 -4.08 -25.31 11.25
N ILE A 48 -4.00 -24.03 10.86
CA ILE A 48 -3.45 -23.61 9.57
C ILE A 48 -1.99 -23.24 9.78
N LEU A 49 -1.10 -23.86 9.02
CA LEU A 49 0.33 -23.57 9.01
C LEU A 49 0.66 -22.67 7.82
N VAL A 50 1.29 -21.53 8.12
CA VAL A 50 1.78 -20.57 7.14
C VAL A 50 3.30 -20.58 7.16
N LYS A 51 3.90 -20.99 6.04
CA LYS A 51 5.35 -20.95 5.83
C LYS A 51 5.72 -19.71 5.03
N LEU A 52 6.46 -18.79 5.63
CA LEU A 52 6.96 -17.57 4.98
C LEU A 52 8.21 -17.85 4.14
N SER A 53 8.28 -17.22 2.97
CA SER A 53 9.46 -17.25 2.10
C SER A 53 10.45 -16.15 2.51
N LEU A 54 11.44 -16.52 3.31
CA LEU A 54 12.49 -15.59 3.74
C LEU A 54 13.31 -15.05 2.56
N GLU A 55 13.47 -15.84 1.50
CA GLU A 55 14.15 -15.41 0.28
C GLU A 55 13.39 -14.27 -0.41
N ARG A 56 12.07 -14.42 -0.60
CA ARG A 56 11.24 -13.39 -1.23
C ARG A 56 11.19 -12.11 -0.40
N ILE A 57 11.06 -12.23 0.93
CA ILE A 57 11.09 -11.10 1.86
C ILE A 57 12.42 -10.33 1.74
N ARG A 58 13.55 -11.03 1.66
CA ARG A 58 14.89 -10.43 1.50
C ARG A 58 15.06 -9.74 0.14
N LEU A 59 14.62 -10.38 -0.95
CA LEU A 59 14.70 -9.81 -2.31
C LEU A 59 13.87 -8.54 -2.45
N LEU A 60 12.66 -8.53 -1.88
CA LEU A 60 11.76 -7.36 -1.89
C LEU A 60 12.12 -6.31 -0.84
N ARG A 61 13.15 -6.56 0.00
CA ARG A 61 13.58 -5.67 1.10
C ARG A 61 12.43 -5.29 2.03
N LEU A 62 11.53 -6.22 2.30
CA LEU A 62 10.40 -6.00 3.20
C LEU A 62 10.86 -6.09 4.65
N GLU A 63 10.41 -5.15 5.48
CA GLU A 63 10.69 -5.10 6.92
C GLU A 63 9.67 -5.94 7.70
N VAL A 64 9.52 -7.22 7.31
CA VAL A 64 8.54 -8.15 7.89
C VAL A 64 9.20 -9.40 8.45
N ASN A 65 8.69 -9.87 9.59
CA ASN A 65 9.07 -11.11 10.24
C ASN A 65 7.82 -11.89 10.70
N ALA A 66 7.98 -13.09 11.25
CA ALA A 66 6.84 -13.87 11.72
C ALA A 66 6.04 -13.17 12.85
N GLU A 67 6.67 -12.32 13.67
CA GLU A 67 5.99 -11.55 14.71
C GLU A 67 5.14 -10.40 14.16
N THR A 68 5.61 -9.69 13.13
CA THR A 68 4.85 -8.66 12.43
C THR A 68 3.70 -9.31 11.68
N VAL A 69 3.90 -10.48 11.08
CA VAL A 69 2.81 -11.25 10.46
C VAL A 69 1.75 -11.64 11.51
N ARG A 70 2.17 -12.13 12.69
CA ARG A 70 1.24 -12.39 13.80
C ARG A 70 0.42 -11.15 14.15
N TYR A 71 1.06 -10.00 14.26
CA TYR A 71 0.40 -8.73 14.56
C TYR A 71 -0.62 -8.34 13.48
N SER A 72 -0.23 -8.44 12.20
CA SER A 72 -1.10 -8.14 11.05
C SER A 72 -2.31 -9.07 10.99
N ILE A 73 -2.15 -10.36 11.28
CA ILE A 73 -3.27 -11.32 11.37
C ILE A 73 -4.23 -10.94 12.50
N CYS A 74 -3.72 -10.55 13.67
CA CYS A 74 -4.56 -10.21 14.83
C CYS A 74 -5.38 -8.93 14.61
N ILE A 75 -4.86 -7.95 13.85
CA ILE A 75 -5.57 -6.70 13.52
C ILE A 75 -6.52 -6.86 12.33
N SER A 76 -6.32 -7.89 11.53
CA SER A 76 -7.15 -8.17 10.38
C SER A 76 -8.63 -8.40 10.77
N LYS A 77 -9.50 -8.36 9.76
CA LYS A 77 -10.95 -8.57 9.93
C LYS A 77 -11.32 -10.01 10.32
N LEU A 78 -10.35 -10.91 10.47
CA LEU A 78 -10.52 -12.33 10.77
C LEU A 78 -10.97 -12.63 12.21
N ARG A 79 -10.96 -11.63 13.11
CA ARG A 79 -11.37 -11.76 14.53
C ARG A 79 -10.66 -12.89 15.30
N VAL A 80 -9.45 -13.23 14.89
CA VAL A 80 -8.58 -14.22 15.55
C VAL A 80 -7.99 -13.60 16.82
N LYS A 81 -7.93 -14.35 17.93
CA LYS A 81 -7.31 -13.83 19.16
C LYS A 81 -5.80 -14.00 19.12
N PRO A 82 -5.02 -13.15 19.81
CA PRO A 82 -3.56 -13.30 19.86
C PRO A 82 -3.06 -14.65 20.38
N GLY A 83 -3.83 -15.29 21.27
CA GLY A 83 -3.50 -16.62 21.79
C GLY A 83 -3.69 -17.76 20.80
N ASP A 84 -4.40 -17.51 19.69
CA ASP A 84 -4.67 -18.52 18.65
C ASP A 84 -3.64 -18.46 17.52
N VAL A 85 -2.73 -17.48 17.55
CA VAL A 85 -1.67 -17.32 16.58
C VAL A 85 -0.33 -17.56 17.25
N ALA A 86 0.24 -18.74 17.02
CA ALA A 86 1.55 -19.13 17.51
C ALA A 86 2.62 -18.89 16.44
N VAL A 87 3.78 -18.39 16.87
CA VAL A 87 4.95 -18.23 15.99
C VAL A 87 5.95 -19.32 16.35
N HIS A 88 6.32 -20.13 15.37
CA HIS A 88 7.27 -21.22 15.52
C HIS A 88 8.53 -20.90 14.70
N GLY A 89 9.56 -20.39 15.37
CA GLY A 89 10.79 -19.95 14.70
C GLY A 89 10.61 -18.70 13.83
N GLU A 90 11.52 -18.50 12.88
CA GLU A 90 11.59 -17.23 12.11
C GLU A 90 10.58 -17.15 10.95
N ALA A 91 10.11 -18.29 10.45
CA ALA A 91 9.39 -18.38 9.18
C ALA A 91 8.06 -19.14 9.25
N VAL A 92 7.64 -19.64 10.41
CA VAL A 92 6.41 -20.43 10.55
C VAL A 92 5.46 -19.76 11.51
N VAL A 93 4.22 -19.56 11.05
CA VAL A 93 3.10 -19.05 11.85
C VAL A 93 1.97 -20.07 11.80
N CYS A 94 1.46 -20.44 12.96
CA CYS A 94 0.33 -21.35 13.10
C CYS A 94 -0.89 -20.56 13.57
N VAL A 95 -2.03 -20.78 12.92
CA VAL A 95 -3.31 -20.15 13.26
C VAL A 95 -4.31 -21.25 13.63
N THR A 96 -4.66 -21.32 14.90
CA THR A 96 -5.64 -22.29 15.40
C THR A 96 -7.05 -21.71 15.24
N PRO A 97 -7.98 -22.40 14.55
CA PRO A 97 -9.36 -21.97 14.46
C PRO A 97 -10.02 -22.07 15.85
N ARG A 98 -10.87 -21.09 16.19
CA ARG A 98 -11.77 -21.22 17.34
C ARG A 98 -13.16 -21.59 16.89
N GLU A 99 -13.76 -22.53 17.60
CA GLU A 99 -15.18 -22.82 17.46
C GLU A 99 -16.01 -21.58 17.83
N ASN A 100 -17.00 -21.29 16.99
CA ASN A 100 -18.01 -20.30 17.25
C ASN A 100 -19.36 -21.03 17.31
N SER A 101 -20.26 -20.60 18.19
CA SER A 101 -21.57 -21.23 18.42
C SER A 101 -22.47 -21.31 17.18
N LYS A 102 -22.09 -20.64 16.08
CA LYS A 102 -22.83 -20.55 14.82
C LYS A 102 -22.22 -21.35 13.67
N SER A 103 -21.03 -21.94 13.83
CA SER A 103 -20.30 -22.56 12.71
C SER A 103 -19.40 -23.70 13.18
N SER A 104 -19.48 -24.85 12.49
CA SER A 104 -18.59 -25.99 12.71
C SER A 104 -17.12 -25.60 12.50
N MET A 105 -16.22 -26.23 13.25
CA MET A 105 -14.77 -26.00 13.18
C MET A 105 -14.21 -26.11 11.76
N TYR A 106 -14.68 -27.09 10.98
CA TYR A 106 -14.29 -27.28 9.58
C TYR A 106 -14.65 -26.06 8.70
N TYR A 107 -15.80 -25.44 8.93
CA TYR A 107 -16.23 -24.26 8.17
C TYR A 107 -15.37 -23.05 8.49
N VAL A 108 -15.03 -22.86 9.77
CA VAL A 108 -14.12 -21.78 10.20
C VAL A 108 -12.75 -21.96 9.59
N LEU A 109 -12.22 -23.19 9.58
CA LEU A 109 -10.93 -23.52 8.98
C LEU A 109 -10.91 -23.20 7.47
N GLN A 110 -11.93 -23.65 6.72
CA GLN A 110 -12.05 -23.38 5.29
C GLN A 110 -12.14 -21.86 5.01
N SER A 111 -12.92 -21.12 5.80
CA SER A 111 -13.03 -19.67 5.68
C SER A 111 -11.71 -18.97 5.98
N LEU A 112 -10.99 -19.39 7.03
CA LEU A 112 -9.69 -18.84 7.36
C LEU A 112 -8.67 -19.11 6.27
N LYS A 113 -8.67 -20.30 5.66
CA LYS A 113 -7.79 -20.62 4.54
C LYS A 113 -8.00 -19.72 3.33
N GLU A 114 -9.24 -19.34 3.03
CA GLU A 114 -9.54 -18.44 1.91
C GLU A 114 -9.17 -16.98 2.20
N GLU A 115 -9.29 -16.55 3.46
CA GLU A 115 -9.10 -15.15 3.84
C GLU A 115 -7.69 -14.82 4.35
N LEU A 116 -6.97 -15.77 4.95
CA LEU A 116 -5.59 -15.59 5.43
C LEU A 116 -4.64 -15.07 4.33
N PRO A 117 -4.63 -15.61 3.10
CA PRO A 117 -3.76 -15.11 2.04
C PRO A 117 -4.01 -13.65 1.69
N LYS A 118 -5.23 -13.12 1.93
CA LYS A 118 -5.65 -11.76 1.60
C LYS A 118 -5.31 -10.73 2.69
N VAL A 119 -4.75 -11.17 3.82
CA VAL A 119 -4.34 -10.27 4.90
C VAL A 119 -3.18 -9.39 4.42
N VAL A 120 -3.30 -8.08 4.65
CA VAL A 120 -2.22 -7.12 4.37
C VAL A 120 -1.17 -7.23 5.47
N VAL A 121 0.05 -7.60 5.10
CA VAL A 121 1.17 -7.75 6.05
C VAL A 121 2.02 -6.51 6.17
N GLN A 122 2.16 -5.76 5.07
CA GLN A 122 2.94 -4.53 4.96
C GLN A 122 2.33 -3.64 3.88
N GLY A 123 2.53 -2.32 3.98
CA GLY A 123 2.07 -1.36 2.99
C GLY A 123 0.77 -0.65 3.36
N ILE A 124 0.32 0.22 2.47
CA ILE A 124 -0.91 0.99 2.65
C ILE A 124 -2.09 0.24 1.99
N PRO A 125 -3.16 -0.13 2.71
CA PRO A 125 -4.25 -0.95 2.17
C PRO A 125 -4.94 -0.35 0.93
N GLU A 126 -5.03 0.98 0.85
CA GLU A 126 -5.66 1.71 -0.26
C GLU A 126 -4.76 1.85 -1.50
N VAL A 127 -3.49 1.47 -1.41
CA VAL A 127 -2.57 1.46 -2.55
C VAL A 127 -2.69 0.13 -3.29
N SER A 128 -2.91 0.21 -4.61
CA SER A 128 -2.98 -0.98 -5.47
C SER A 128 -1.60 -1.42 -5.94
N ARG A 129 -0.79 -0.49 -6.44
CA ARG A 129 0.57 -0.75 -6.95
C ARG A 129 1.48 0.47 -6.83
N ALA A 130 2.78 0.24 -6.80
CA ALA A 130 3.78 1.31 -6.91
C ALA A 130 4.86 0.97 -7.95
N VAL A 131 5.21 1.95 -8.78
CA VAL A 131 6.19 1.82 -9.86
C VAL A 131 7.31 2.83 -9.67
N ILE A 132 8.55 2.37 -9.81
CA ILE A 132 9.73 3.25 -9.81
C ILE A 132 9.88 3.81 -11.22
N HIS A 133 9.90 5.12 -11.35
CA HIS A 133 10.15 5.83 -12.59
C HIS A 133 11.52 6.51 -12.52
N ILE A 134 12.28 6.38 -13.61
CA ILE A 134 13.63 6.94 -13.75
C ILE A 134 13.52 8.22 -14.56
N ASP A 135 13.95 9.34 -14.00
CA ASP A 135 14.01 10.61 -14.68
C ASP A 135 15.43 10.85 -15.22
N GLU A 136 15.58 10.88 -16.54
CA GLU A 136 16.87 11.05 -17.22
C GLU A 136 17.15 12.51 -17.63
N GLN A 137 16.21 13.43 -17.43
CA GLN A 137 16.25 14.77 -18.03
C GLN A 137 17.42 15.66 -17.52
N SER A 138 18.01 15.35 -16.37
CA SER A 138 19.02 16.19 -15.72
C SER A 138 20.46 15.65 -15.85
N GLY A 139 20.70 14.61 -16.65
CA GLY A 139 22.01 13.95 -16.77
C GLY A 139 22.46 13.18 -15.51
N LYS A 140 21.61 13.15 -14.47
CA LYS A 140 21.70 12.27 -13.31
C LYS A 140 20.41 11.47 -13.24
N GLU A 141 20.54 10.15 -13.10
CA GLU A 141 19.39 9.28 -12.85
C GLU A 141 18.75 9.67 -11.52
N LYS A 142 17.48 10.06 -11.57
CA LYS A 142 16.69 10.33 -10.36
C LYS A 142 15.50 9.39 -10.30
N TYR A 143 15.31 8.77 -9.15
CA TYR A 143 14.19 7.86 -8.93
C TYR A 143 13.01 8.59 -8.28
N LYS A 144 11.83 8.48 -8.90
CA LYS A 144 10.55 8.90 -8.33
C LYS A 144 9.57 7.73 -8.27
N LEU A 145 8.67 7.75 -7.31
CA LEU A 145 7.64 6.71 -7.15
C LEU A 145 6.31 7.20 -7.72
N LEU A 146 5.73 6.40 -8.60
CA LEU A 146 4.36 6.57 -9.07
C LEU A 146 3.50 5.53 -8.35
N VAL A 147 2.61 6.01 -7.50
CA VAL A 147 1.77 5.19 -6.64
C VAL A 147 0.33 5.28 -7.16
N GLU A 148 -0.26 4.13 -7.46
CA GLU A 148 -1.67 4.04 -7.81
C GLU A 148 -2.47 3.75 -6.54
N GLY A 149 -3.32 4.69 -6.14
CA GLY A 149 -4.11 4.54 -4.91
C GLY A 149 -4.69 5.84 -4.39
N ASP A 150 -5.62 5.69 -3.45
CA ASP A 150 -6.39 6.77 -2.83
C ASP A 150 -6.03 6.91 -1.34
N ASN A 151 -4.81 7.38 -1.04
CA ASN A 151 -4.43 7.78 0.33
C ASN A 151 -3.19 8.68 0.32
N LEU A 152 -3.35 9.94 -0.08
CA LEU A 152 -2.22 10.88 -0.18
C LEU A 152 -1.53 11.09 1.18
N ARG A 153 -2.31 11.12 2.26
CA ARG A 153 -1.79 11.35 3.62
C ARG A 153 -0.81 10.26 4.06
N ALA A 154 -1.15 8.99 3.87
CA ALA A 154 -0.30 7.89 4.28
C ALA A 154 0.99 7.83 3.44
N VAL A 155 0.90 8.09 2.13
CA VAL A 155 2.07 8.16 1.25
C VAL A 155 3.01 9.29 1.68
N MET A 156 2.49 10.48 1.98
CA MET A 156 3.29 11.62 2.46
C MET A 156 3.97 11.37 3.80
N ALA A 157 3.34 10.59 4.68
CA ALA A 157 3.86 10.28 6.02
C ALA A 157 4.84 9.10 6.04
N THR A 158 5.03 8.41 4.92
CA THR A 158 5.91 7.23 4.86
C THR A 158 7.38 7.66 4.91
N HIS A 159 8.17 7.03 5.78
CA HIS A 159 9.58 7.35 5.92
C HIS A 159 10.37 7.08 4.62
N GLY A 160 11.06 8.11 4.12
CA GLY A 160 11.83 8.09 2.88
C GLY A 160 11.11 8.73 1.69
N VAL A 161 9.83 9.10 1.87
CA VAL A 161 9.09 9.96 0.93
C VAL A 161 9.24 11.41 1.34
N LYS A 162 9.60 12.25 0.37
CA LYS A 162 9.64 13.69 0.51
C LYS A 162 8.24 14.29 0.40
N GLY A 163 7.47 14.22 1.48
CA GLY A 163 6.06 14.65 1.51
C GLY A 163 5.80 16.07 0.98
N ILE A 164 6.74 17.01 1.15
CA ILE A 164 6.63 18.41 0.66
C ILE A 164 6.53 18.49 -0.88
N LYS A 165 7.09 17.51 -1.59
CA LYS A 165 7.11 17.47 -3.06
C LYS A 165 6.23 16.35 -3.64
N THR A 166 5.38 15.74 -2.82
CA THR A 166 4.43 14.72 -3.26
C THR A 166 3.15 15.39 -3.77
N SER A 167 2.62 14.92 -4.89
CA SER A 167 1.37 15.43 -5.49
C SER A 167 0.41 14.29 -5.83
N SER A 168 -0.88 14.61 -6.00
CA SER A 168 -1.91 13.67 -6.44
C SER A 168 -2.77 14.32 -7.51
N ASN A 169 -3.28 13.53 -8.45
CA ASN A 169 -4.26 13.98 -9.44
C ASN A 169 -5.69 14.06 -8.86
N ASN A 170 -5.95 13.39 -7.75
CA ASN A 170 -7.27 13.37 -7.11
C ASN A 170 -7.46 14.62 -6.24
N THR A 171 -8.19 15.61 -6.77
CA THR A 171 -8.42 16.91 -6.11
C THR A 171 -9.12 16.80 -4.77
N TYR A 172 -10.03 15.82 -4.62
CA TYR A 172 -10.74 15.57 -3.36
C TYR A 172 -9.80 15.10 -2.24
N GLU A 173 -8.85 14.20 -2.57
CA GLU A 173 -7.84 13.77 -1.61
C GLU A 173 -6.86 14.90 -1.25
N VAL A 174 -6.50 15.74 -2.22
CA VAL A 174 -5.67 16.93 -1.97
C VAL A 174 -6.39 17.92 -1.04
N GLU A 175 -7.68 18.19 -1.26
CA GLU A 175 -8.50 19.06 -0.40
C GLU A 175 -8.52 18.52 1.04
N LYS A 176 -8.80 17.23 1.21
CA LYS A 176 -8.90 16.57 2.51
C LYS A 176 -7.58 16.52 3.29
N THR A 177 -6.45 16.60 2.60
CA THR A 177 -5.12 16.47 3.20
C THR A 177 -4.39 17.81 3.37
N LEU A 178 -4.47 18.68 2.38
CA LEU A 178 -3.72 19.94 2.30
C LEU A 178 -4.62 21.20 2.32
N GLY A 179 -5.93 21.04 2.15
CA GLY A 179 -6.91 22.13 2.16
C GLY A 179 -7.24 22.70 0.77
N ILE A 180 -8.13 23.68 0.76
CA ILE A 180 -8.80 24.16 -0.45
C ILE A 180 -7.85 24.85 -1.44
N GLU A 181 -6.84 25.60 -0.97
CA GLU A 181 -5.88 26.28 -1.85
C GLU A 181 -4.94 25.32 -2.60
N ALA A 182 -4.59 24.20 -1.97
CA ALA A 182 -3.83 23.14 -2.61
C ALA A 182 -4.69 22.43 -3.68
N ALA A 183 -5.97 22.19 -3.38
CA ALA A 183 -6.92 21.62 -4.32
C ALA A 183 -7.13 22.54 -5.53
N ARG A 184 -7.31 23.84 -5.30
CA ARG A 184 -7.40 24.88 -6.35
C ARG A 184 -6.19 24.83 -7.29
N THR A 185 -4.98 24.81 -6.72
CA THR A 185 -3.74 24.73 -7.50
C THR A 185 -3.65 23.42 -8.31
N THR A 186 -4.12 22.31 -7.73
CA THR A 186 -4.16 21.01 -8.39
C THR A 186 -5.12 21.00 -9.59
N ILE A 187 -6.31 21.62 -9.46
CA ILE A 187 -7.26 21.79 -10.57
C ILE A 187 -6.59 22.54 -11.74
N ILE A 188 -5.89 23.64 -11.45
CA ILE A 188 -5.20 24.42 -12.48
C ILE A 188 -4.16 23.57 -13.20
N ASN A 189 -3.31 22.87 -12.43
CA ASN A 189 -2.22 22.07 -12.97
C ASN A 189 -2.72 20.90 -13.81
N GLU A 190 -3.76 20.19 -13.37
CA GLU A 190 -4.27 19.00 -14.05
C GLU A 190 -4.97 19.35 -15.38
N ILE A 191 -5.77 20.43 -15.40
CA ILE A 191 -6.39 20.92 -16.63
C ILE A 191 -5.31 21.40 -17.62
N GLN A 192 -4.30 22.11 -17.13
CA GLN A 192 -3.22 22.58 -18.00
C GLN A 192 -2.38 21.42 -18.54
N TYR A 193 -2.06 20.43 -17.71
CA TYR A 193 -1.31 19.22 -18.10
C TYR A 193 -2.04 18.43 -19.19
N THR A 194 -3.34 18.19 -19.01
CA THR A 194 -4.15 17.45 -19.98
C THR A 194 -4.29 18.20 -21.31
N MET A 195 -4.54 19.51 -21.29
CA MET A 195 -4.65 20.32 -22.51
C MET A 195 -3.34 20.31 -23.33
N VAL A 196 -2.20 20.50 -22.66
CA VAL A 196 -0.88 20.49 -23.32
C VAL A 196 -0.57 19.13 -23.95
N ASN A 197 -0.90 18.02 -23.26
CA ASN A 197 -0.68 16.67 -23.79
C ASN A 197 -1.51 16.37 -25.05
N HIS A 198 -2.65 17.05 -25.23
CA HIS A 198 -3.47 16.96 -26.44
C HIS A 198 -3.15 18.05 -27.48
N GLY A 199 -2.05 18.81 -27.30
CA GLY A 199 -1.64 19.86 -28.23
C GLY A 199 -2.52 21.11 -28.21
N MET A 200 -3.40 21.24 -27.21
CA MET A 200 -4.23 22.41 -27.01
C MET A 200 -3.52 23.41 -26.10
N SER A 201 -3.57 24.69 -26.45
CA SER A 201 -3.06 25.77 -25.61
C SER A 201 -4.21 26.65 -25.15
N ILE A 202 -4.29 26.88 -23.84
CA ILE A 202 -5.28 27.76 -23.20
C ILE A 202 -4.51 28.72 -22.31
N ASP A 203 -4.87 30.00 -22.32
CA ASP A 203 -4.31 30.97 -21.38
C ASP A 203 -4.64 30.54 -19.94
N ARG A 204 -3.60 30.48 -19.08
CA ARG A 204 -3.70 30.12 -17.66
C ARG A 204 -4.78 30.92 -16.93
N ARG A 205 -5.08 32.16 -17.36
CA ARG A 205 -6.12 33.02 -16.75
C ARG A 205 -7.52 32.40 -16.83
N HIS A 206 -7.85 31.69 -17.91
CA HIS A 206 -9.15 31.02 -18.04
C HIS A 206 -9.28 29.87 -17.04
N VAL A 207 -8.23 29.06 -16.92
CA VAL A 207 -8.20 27.92 -15.99
C VAL A 207 -8.20 28.40 -14.53
N MET A 208 -7.51 29.52 -14.25
CA MET A 208 -7.50 30.14 -12.93
C MET A 208 -8.91 30.58 -12.51
N LEU A 209 -9.64 31.31 -13.37
CA LEU A 209 -11.00 31.75 -13.08
C LEU A 209 -11.95 30.56 -12.84
N LEU A 210 -11.81 29.48 -13.62
CA LEU A 210 -12.58 28.26 -13.41
C LEU A 210 -12.27 27.64 -12.05
N SER A 211 -10.99 27.50 -11.70
CA SER A 211 -10.61 26.95 -10.39
C SER A 211 -11.12 27.80 -9.23
N ASP A 212 -11.06 29.13 -9.34
CA ASP A 212 -11.60 30.06 -8.35
C ASP A 212 -13.10 29.88 -8.15
N LEU A 213 -13.85 29.74 -9.24
CA LEU A 213 -15.29 29.48 -9.19
C LEU A 213 -15.62 28.13 -8.54
N MET A 214 -14.74 27.14 -8.67
CA MET A 214 -14.92 25.83 -8.03
C MET A 214 -14.58 25.85 -6.54
N THR A 215 -13.76 26.81 -6.07
CA THR A 215 -13.19 26.80 -4.70
C THR A 215 -13.49 28.05 -3.87
N TYR A 216 -14.38 28.94 -4.30
CA TYR A 216 -14.68 30.19 -3.57
C TYR A 216 -15.50 30.01 -2.28
N LYS A 217 -16.12 28.85 -2.07
CA LYS A 217 -16.92 28.50 -0.88
C LYS A 217 -16.21 27.43 -0.08
#